data_AF-Q9C8Z9-F1
#
_entry.id   AF-Q9C8Z9-F1
#
_cell.length_a   1.000
_cell.length_b   1.000
_cell.length_c   1.000
_cell.angle_alpha   90.00
_cell.angle_beta   90.00
_cell.angle_gamma   90.00
#
_symmetry.space_group_name_H-M   'P 1'
#
loop_
_entity.id
_entity.type
_entity.pdbx_description
1 polymer ?
#
loop_
_entity_poly.entity_id
_entity_poly.type
_entity_poly.pdbx_seq_one_letter_code
_entity_poly.pdbx_strand_id
1 'polypeptide(L)'
;MASLISDIEPPTSTTSDLVRRKKRSSASSAASSRSSASSVSGEIHARWRSEKQQRIYSAKLFQALQQVRLNSSASTSSSPTAQKRGKAVREAADRALAVSARGRTLWSRAILANRIKLKFRKQRRPRATMAIPAMTTVVSSSSNRSRKRRVSVLRLNKKSIPDVNRKVRVLGRLVPGCGKQSVPVILEEATDYIQALEMQVRAMNSLVQLLSSYGSAPPPI
;
A
#
# COMPACT_ATOMS: atom_id res chain seq x y z
N MET A 1 -10.60 -49.85 22.95
CA MET A 1 -11.92 -49.22 23.16
C MET A 1 -12.30 -48.50 21.87
N ALA A 2 -12.94 -49.22 20.95
CA ALA A 2 -14.37 -49.11 20.56
C ALA A 2 -14.68 -47.76 19.83
N SER A 3 -14.76 -47.76 18.49
CA SER A 3 -16.00 -47.88 17.65
C SER A 3 -16.74 -46.52 17.58
N LEU A 4 -17.20 -45.93 16.47
CA LEU A 4 -17.69 -46.37 15.14
C LEU A 4 -17.53 -45.23 14.12
N ILE A 5 -17.34 -45.59 12.85
CA ILE A 5 -17.59 -44.76 11.65
C ILE A 5 -18.78 -45.39 10.93
N SER A 6 -19.73 -44.55 10.51
CA SER A 6 -20.84 -44.77 9.55
C SER A 6 -21.75 -43.53 9.74
N ASP A 7 -22.18 -42.76 8.76
CA ASP A 7 -22.74 -43.19 7.48
C ASP A 7 -23.00 -41.99 6.53
N ILE A 8 -22.99 -42.31 5.23
CA ILE A 8 -23.89 -41.86 4.15
C ILE A 8 -23.61 -40.54 3.39
N GLU A 9 -23.40 -40.76 2.09
CA GLU A 9 -23.17 -39.86 0.94
C GLU A 9 -24.52 -39.48 0.22
N PRO A 10 -24.49 -38.61 -0.84
CA PRO A 10 -25.59 -37.76 -1.34
C PRO A 10 -26.19 -38.32 -2.68
N PRO A 11 -26.49 -37.57 -3.77
CA PRO A 11 -27.02 -36.20 -4.01
C PRO A 11 -28.25 -36.18 -4.99
N THR A 12 -28.98 -35.06 -5.12
CA THR A 12 -29.88 -34.80 -6.29
C THR A 12 -29.97 -33.32 -6.68
N SER A 13 -29.81 -33.07 -7.97
CA SER A 13 -29.90 -31.81 -8.74
C SER A 13 -31.32 -31.31 -8.98
N THR A 14 -31.55 -29.99 -9.06
CA THR A 14 -32.63 -29.41 -9.88
C THR A 14 -32.30 -27.98 -10.34
N THR A 15 -32.48 -27.74 -11.63
CA THR A 15 -32.28 -26.48 -12.36
C THR A 15 -33.65 -25.78 -12.55
N SER A 16 -33.70 -24.46 -12.60
CA SER A 16 -34.63 -23.71 -13.49
C SER A 16 -34.44 -22.20 -13.39
N ASP A 17 -34.70 -21.58 -14.54
CA ASP A 17 -34.29 -20.28 -15.05
C ASP A 17 -35.43 -19.26 -14.91
N LEU A 18 -35.16 -18.00 -14.53
CA LEU A 18 -36.14 -16.89 -14.60
C LEU A 18 -35.45 -15.55 -14.95
N VAL A 19 -35.18 -15.38 -16.24
CA VAL A 19 -35.66 -14.28 -17.10
C VAL A 19 -36.01 -12.92 -16.45
N ARG A 20 -35.14 -11.93 -16.69
CA ARG A 20 -35.40 -10.60 -17.32
C ARG A 20 -36.58 -9.75 -16.78
N ARG A 21 -36.29 -8.67 -16.03
CA ARG A 21 -36.95 -7.36 -16.25
C ARG A 21 -36.19 -6.15 -15.68
N LYS A 22 -35.91 -5.22 -16.59
CA LYS A 22 -35.35 -3.87 -16.37
C LYS A 22 -36.50 -2.90 -16.10
N LYS A 23 -36.50 -2.19 -14.96
CA LYS A 23 -37.21 -0.90 -14.80
C LYS A 23 -36.60 -0.06 -13.68
N ARG A 24 -36.42 1.22 -14.00
CA ARG A 24 -35.88 2.31 -13.17
C ARG A 24 -36.95 2.75 -12.16
N SER A 25 -36.60 2.98 -10.90
CA SER A 25 -37.32 3.94 -10.04
C SER A 25 -36.56 4.24 -8.74
N SER A 26 -36.44 5.55 -8.50
CA SER A 26 -36.55 6.26 -7.22
C SER A 26 -35.52 6.04 -6.11
N ALA A 27 -34.87 7.15 -5.79
CA ALA A 27 -34.05 7.42 -4.63
C ALA A 27 -34.89 7.57 -3.36
N SER A 28 -34.51 6.90 -2.26
CA SER A 28 -34.79 7.30 -0.86
C SER A 28 -34.39 6.22 0.16
N SER A 29 -33.08 6.02 0.44
CA SER A 29 -32.65 5.20 1.60
C SER A 29 -31.15 5.29 1.97
N ALA A 30 -30.52 6.47 1.81
CA ALA A 30 -29.08 6.64 2.07
C ALA A 30 -28.72 7.48 3.32
N ALA A 31 -29.61 7.61 4.32
CA ALA A 31 -29.44 8.57 5.40
C ALA A 31 -29.05 8.02 6.80
N SER A 32 -28.98 6.70 7.02
CA SER A 32 -28.87 6.15 8.40
C SER A 32 -27.52 5.51 8.80
N SER A 33 -26.42 5.76 8.08
CA SER A 33 -25.13 5.09 8.34
C SER A 33 -23.95 6.00 8.74
N ARG A 34 -24.19 7.27 9.13
CA ARG A 34 -23.11 8.25 9.39
C ARG A 34 -22.64 8.38 10.84
N SER A 35 -23.29 7.75 11.81
CA SER A 35 -22.96 7.89 13.25
C SER A 35 -21.94 6.89 13.80
N SER A 36 -21.57 5.84 13.05
CA SER A 36 -20.60 4.82 13.48
C SER A 36 -19.15 5.08 13.02
N ALA A 37 -18.89 6.16 12.28
CA ALA A 37 -17.54 6.46 11.80
C ALA A 37 -16.63 7.10 12.85
N SER A 38 -17.17 7.87 13.81
CA SER A 38 -16.37 8.60 14.81
C SER A 38 -15.85 7.72 15.95
N SER A 39 -16.64 6.75 16.41
CA SER A 39 -16.25 5.79 17.44
C SER A 39 -15.14 4.84 16.96
N VAL A 40 -15.17 4.49 15.68
CA VAL A 40 -14.17 3.61 15.07
C VAL A 40 -12.79 4.28 14.97
N SER A 41 -12.70 5.60 14.78
CA SER A 41 -11.41 6.30 14.71
C SER A 41 -10.66 6.30 16.06
N GLY A 42 -11.36 6.48 17.18
CA GLY A 42 -10.74 6.44 18.51
C GLY A 42 -10.15 5.06 18.86
N GLU A 43 -10.89 4.00 18.54
CA GLU A 43 -10.43 2.62 18.74
C GLU A 43 -9.26 2.27 17.80
N ILE A 44 -9.23 2.88 16.61
CA ILE A 44 -8.15 2.71 15.65
C ILE A 44 -6.82 3.24 16.19
N HIS A 45 -6.78 4.35 16.91
CA HIS A 45 -5.53 4.84 17.49
C HIS A 45 -5.03 3.96 18.64
N ALA A 46 -5.91 3.56 19.57
CA ALA A 46 -5.52 2.70 20.69
C ALA A 46 -5.02 1.32 20.23
N ARG A 47 -5.46 0.84 19.05
CA ARG A 47 -5.15 -0.52 18.57
C ARG A 47 -3.66 -0.80 18.43
N TRP A 48 -2.85 0.17 17.99
CA TRP A 48 -1.44 -0.08 17.69
C TRP A 48 -0.58 -0.21 18.94
N ARG A 49 -1.10 0.16 20.13
CA ARG A 49 -0.43 -0.12 21.40
C ARG A 49 -0.92 -1.38 22.09
N SER A 50 -2.01 -1.99 21.59
CA SER A 50 -2.56 -3.22 22.15
C SER A 50 -1.64 -4.41 21.90
N GLU A 51 -1.41 -5.22 22.94
CA GLU A 51 -0.63 -6.45 22.85
C GLU A 51 -1.23 -7.44 21.84
N LYS A 52 -2.56 -7.54 21.77
CA LYS A 52 -3.25 -8.39 20.79
C LYS A 52 -2.89 -8.00 19.36
N GLN A 53 -2.85 -6.69 19.07
CA GLN A 53 -2.49 -6.20 17.75
C GLN A 53 -0.99 -6.40 17.47
N GLN A 54 -0.13 -6.25 18.48
CA GLN A 54 1.30 -6.57 18.38
C GLN A 54 1.52 -8.02 17.98
N ARG A 55 0.83 -8.98 18.61
CA ARG A 55 0.90 -10.41 18.27
C ARG A 55 0.40 -10.69 16.84
N ILE A 56 -0.71 -10.07 16.43
CA ILE A 56 -1.22 -10.19 15.04
C ILE A 56 -0.20 -9.65 14.04
N TYR A 57 0.40 -8.50 14.34
CA TYR A 57 1.40 -7.88 13.48
C TYR A 57 2.69 -8.71 13.40
N SER A 58 3.22 -9.17 14.53
CA SER A 58 4.45 -9.98 14.57
C SER A 58 4.31 -11.29 13.80
N ALA A 59 3.17 -11.99 13.94
CA ALA A 59 2.87 -13.19 13.17
C ALA A 59 2.87 -12.93 11.65
N LYS A 60 2.18 -11.86 11.22
CA LYS A 60 2.14 -11.44 9.81
C LYS A 60 3.49 -10.98 9.29
N LEU A 61 4.28 -10.31 10.13
CA LEU A 61 5.63 -9.87 9.79
C LEU A 61 6.54 -11.07 9.55
N PHE A 62 6.52 -12.05 10.45
CA PHE A 62 7.29 -13.28 10.30
C PHE A 62 6.92 -14.03 9.01
N GLN A 63 5.63 -14.22 8.75
CA GLN A 63 5.14 -14.82 7.51
C GLN A 63 5.62 -14.03 6.28
N ALA A 64 5.52 -12.69 6.30
CA ALA A 64 5.94 -11.86 5.16
C ALA A 64 7.46 -11.92 4.93
N LEU A 65 8.27 -12.02 5.97
CA LEU A 65 9.72 -12.18 5.88
C LEU A 65 10.12 -13.57 5.38
N GLN A 66 9.41 -14.63 5.81
CA GLN A 66 9.59 -15.98 5.26
C GLN A 66 9.33 -15.99 3.75
N GLN A 67 8.26 -15.33 3.29
CA GLN A 67 7.99 -15.22 1.84
C GLN A 67 9.14 -14.52 1.10
N VAL A 68 9.69 -13.41 1.63
CA VAL A 68 10.86 -12.76 1.02
C VAL A 68 12.07 -13.70 0.93
N ARG A 69 12.31 -14.55 1.94
CA ARG A 69 13.37 -15.56 1.92
C ARG A 69 13.11 -16.60 0.82
N LEU A 70 11.92 -17.18 0.76
CA LEU A 70 11.52 -18.17 -0.26
C LEU A 70 11.59 -17.60 -1.68
N ASN A 71 11.09 -16.39 -1.90
CA ASN A 71 11.15 -15.71 -3.20
C ASN A 71 12.60 -15.38 -3.63
N SER A 72 13.51 -15.16 -2.68
CA SER A 72 14.93 -14.93 -2.97
C SER A 72 15.67 -16.22 -3.34
N SER A 73 15.28 -17.35 -2.72
CA SER A 73 15.84 -18.67 -3.05
C SER A 73 15.32 -19.22 -4.38
N ALA A 74 14.06 -18.95 -4.74
CA ALA A 74 13.47 -19.40 -6.00
C ALA A 74 13.99 -18.63 -7.23
N SER A 75 14.51 -17.41 -7.05
CA SER A 75 15.13 -16.66 -8.14
C SER A 75 16.56 -17.15 -8.39
N THR A 76 16.69 -18.24 -9.13
CA THR A 76 17.96 -18.90 -9.51
C THR A 76 18.81 -18.09 -10.51
N SER A 77 18.34 -16.93 -11.01
CA SER A 77 18.98 -16.22 -12.13
C SER A 77 19.72 -14.92 -11.80
N SER A 78 19.77 -14.48 -10.54
CA SER A 78 20.70 -13.44 -10.10
C SER A 78 20.71 -13.36 -8.58
N SER A 79 21.88 -13.45 -7.96
CA SER A 79 22.02 -13.18 -6.52
C SER A 79 21.39 -11.82 -6.21
N PRO A 80 20.36 -11.75 -5.35
CA PRO A 80 19.76 -10.48 -5.01
C PRO A 80 20.81 -9.63 -4.30
N THR A 81 21.21 -8.52 -4.91
CA THR A 81 22.12 -7.56 -4.24
C THR A 81 21.54 -7.21 -2.87
N ALA A 82 22.41 -6.99 -1.87
CA ALA A 82 21.98 -6.68 -0.50
C ALA A 82 20.94 -5.55 -0.46
N GLN A 83 21.05 -4.57 -1.36
CA GLN A 83 20.08 -3.49 -1.55
C GLN A 83 18.70 -3.98 -2.01
N LYS A 84 18.62 -4.91 -2.98
CA LYS A 84 17.35 -5.49 -3.44
C LYS A 84 16.68 -6.29 -2.31
N ARG A 85 17.45 -7.08 -1.57
CA ARG A 85 16.94 -7.83 -0.41
C ARG A 85 16.45 -6.89 0.69
N GLY A 86 17.21 -5.84 1.02
CA GLY A 86 16.81 -4.83 2.00
C GLY A 86 15.53 -4.10 1.59
N LYS A 87 15.35 -3.78 0.31
CA LYS A 87 14.11 -3.21 -0.22
C LYS A 87 12.94 -4.19 -0.11
N ALA A 88 13.14 -5.46 -0.45
CA ALA A 88 12.10 -6.48 -0.34
C ALA A 88 11.63 -6.70 1.11
N VAL A 89 12.56 -6.66 2.07
CA VAL A 89 12.28 -6.72 3.51
C VAL A 89 11.47 -5.51 3.98
N ARG A 90 11.87 -4.28 3.61
CA ARG A 90 11.10 -3.06 3.93
C ARG A 90 9.68 -3.14 3.38
N GLU A 91 9.55 -3.48 2.10
CA GLU A 91 8.24 -3.62 1.48
C GLU A 91 7.41 -4.76 2.12
N ALA A 92 8.04 -5.81 2.66
CA ALA A 92 7.34 -6.88 3.36
C ALA A 92 6.82 -6.44 4.72
N ALA A 93 7.61 -5.67 5.46
CA ALA A 93 7.20 -5.07 6.72
C ALA A 93 6.02 -4.11 6.52
N ASP A 94 6.11 -3.21 5.54
CA ASP A 94 5.03 -2.25 5.23
C ASP A 94 3.74 -2.96 4.83
N ARG A 95 3.84 -4.09 4.10
CA ARG A 95 2.68 -4.93 3.77
C ARG A 95 2.09 -5.61 4.99
N ALA A 96 2.91 -6.22 5.83
CA ALA A 96 2.45 -6.86 7.05
C ALA A 96 1.73 -5.85 7.96
N LEU A 97 2.28 -4.64 8.05
CA LEU A 97 1.68 -3.51 8.77
C LEU A 97 0.32 -3.14 8.15
N ALA A 98 0.23 -2.94 6.83
CA ALA A 98 -1.03 -2.60 6.16
C ALA A 98 -2.11 -3.71 6.26
N VAL A 99 -1.71 -4.98 6.15
CA VAL A 99 -2.63 -6.13 6.32
C VAL A 99 -3.07 -6.28 7.78
N SER A 100 -2.23 -5.89 8.74
CA SER A 100 -2.61 -5.85 10.17
C SER A 100 -3.63 -4.76 10.48
N ALA A 101 -3.56 -3.63 9.77
CA ALA A 101 -4.54 -2.54 9.84
C ALA A 101 -5.89 -2.87 9.18
N ARG A 102 -5.96 -3.98 8.41
CA ARG A 102 -7.14 -4.47 7.67
C ARG A 102 -7.69 -3.49 6.63
N GLY A 103 -6.88 -2.55 6.14
CA GLY A 103 -7.35 -1.56 5.15
C GLY A 103 -8.36 -0.55 5.69
N ARG A 104 -8.44 -0.35 7.01
CA ARG A 104 -9.37 0.61 7.62
C ARG A 104 -8.92 2.07 7.48
N THR A 105 -7.62 2.29 7.37
CA THR A 105 -7.02 3.63 7.27
C THR A 105 -6.64 3.97 5.84
N LEU A 106 -6.59 5.25 5.50
CA LEU A 106 -6.19 5.71 4.17
C LEU A 106 -4.79 5.24 3.82
N TRP A 107 -3.86 5.27 4.77
CA TRP A 107 -2.50 4.79 4.52
C TRP A 107 -2.44 3.27 4.29
N SER A 108 -3.22 2.46 5.02
CA SER A 108 -3.20 1.01 4.83
C SER A 108 -3.80 0.62 3.48
N ARG A 109 -4.91 1.27 3.10
CA ARG A 109 -5.49 1.15 1.76
C ARG A 109 -4.50 1.57 0.67
N ALA A 110 -3.77 2.67 0.88
CA ALA A 110 -2.78 3.16 -0.08
C ALA A 110 -1.63 2.16 -0.28
N ILE A 111 -1.08 1.59 0.79
CA ILE A 111 -0.02 0.57 0.72
C ILE A 111 -0.51 -0.67 -0.02
N LEU A 112 -1.72 -1.16 0.29
CA LEU A 112 -2.31 -2.34 -0.38
C LEU A 112 -2.60 -2.06 -1.86
N ALA A 113 -3.15 -0.89 -2.19
CA ALA A 113 -3.49 -0.51 -3.57
C ALA A 113 -2.26 -0.27 -4.45
N ASN A 114 -1.13 0.16 -3.89
CA ASN A 114 0.09 0.41 -4.66
C ASN A 114 0.60 -0.85 -5.40
N ARG A 115 0.36 -2.05 -4.87
CA ARG A 115 0.78 -3.30 -5.54
C ARG A 115 -0.11 -3.67 -6.71
N ILE A 116 -1.40 -3.39 -6.59
CA ILE A 116 -2.37 -3.60 -7.67
C ILE A 116 -1.95 -2.74 -8.87
N LYS A 117 -1.58 -1.47 -8.63
CA LYS A 117 -1.10 -0.57 -9.67
C LYS A 117 0.22 -1.00 -10.30
N LEU A 118 1.13 -1.67 -9.58
CA LEU A 118 2.38 -2.17 -10.18
C LEU A 118 2.13 -3.30 -11.18
N LYS A 119 1.15 -4.18 -10.93
CA LYS A 119 0.79 -5.24 -11.88
C LYS A 119 0.19 -4.65 -13.18
N PHE A 120 -0.58 -3.58 -13.06
CA PHE A 120 -1.18 -2.89 -14.22
C PHE A 120 -0.28 -1.82 -14.86
N ARG A 121 0.84 -1.42 -14.24
CA ARG A 121 1.77 -0.41 -14.81
C ARG A 121 2.67 -0.94 -15.92
N LYS A 122 2.66 -2.26 -16.19
CA LYS A 122 3.60 -2.92 -17.11
C LYS A 122 3.32 -2.71 -18.61
N GLN A 123 2.32 -1.90 -19.01
CA GLN A 123 1.95 -1.72 -20.43
C GLN A 123 2.02 -0.30 -20.99
N ARG A 124 2.31 0.75 -20.20
CA ARG A 124 2.49 2.09 -20.75
C ARG A 124 3.96 2.31 -21.13
N ARG A 125 4.43 1.64 -22.18
CA ARG A 125 5.65 2.07 -22.88
C ARG A 125 5.38 3.48 -23.44
N PRO A 126 6.30 4.45 -23.31
CA PRO A 126 6.18 5.70 -24.04
C PRO A 126 6.19 5.35 -25.53
N ARG A 127 5.19 5.80 -26.28
CA ARG A 127 5.20 5.74 -27.75
C ARG A 127 6.52 6.37 -28.20
N ALA A 128 7.42 5.53 -28.70
CA ALA A 128 8.55 5.98 -29.49
C ALA A 128 7.96 6.74 -30.67
N THR A 129 8.13 8.06 -30.67
CA THR A 129 7.80 8.92 -31.81
C THR A 129 8.64 8.45 -32.98
N MET A 130 7.96 7.89 -33.99
CA MET A 130 8.57 7.40 -35.21
C MET A 130 9.29 8.54 -35.92
N ALA A 131 10.56 8.32 -36.21
CA ALA A 131 11.33 9.09 -37.16
C ALA A 131 10.77 8.83 -38.56
N ILE A 132 10.48 9.89 -39.31
CA ILE A 132 10.30 9.84 -40.76
C ILE A 132 11.35 10.78 -41.35
N PRO A 133 12.28 10.31 -42.19
CA PRO A 133 13.21 11.14 -42.93
C PRO A 133 12.64 11.42 -44.32
N ALA A 134 12.50 12.69 -44.72
CA ALA A 134 12.38 13.08 -46.13
C ALA A 134 12.65 14.59 -46.27
N MET A 135 13.83 15.02 -46.74
CA MET A 135 14.05 15.60 -48.07
C MET A 135 12.88 16.45 -48.60
N THR A 136 12.98 17.78 -48.46
CA THR A 136 12.70 18.75 -49.53
C THR A 136 13.04 20.17 -49.07
N THR A 137 13.76 20.81 -49.97
CA THR A 137 14.12 22.21 -50.20
C THR A 137 13.08 23.29 -49.89
N VAL A 138 13.65 24.48 -49.65
CA VAL A 138 13.19 25.86 -49.90
C VAL A 138 12.23 26.56 -48.92
N VAL A 139 12.75 27.72 -48.48
CA VAL A 139 12.12 29.01 -48.19
C VAL A 139 11.04 29.11 -47.11
N SER A 140 11.39 29.95 -46.13
CA SER A 140 10.52 30.95 -45.53
C SER A 140 9.36 30.50 -44.65
N SER A 141 9.57 30.80 -43.37
CA SER A 141 8.57 31.09 -42.35
C SER A 141 7.88 29.88 -41.70
N SER A 142 7.72 30.06 -40.38
CA SER A 142 6.85 29.33 -39.48
C SER A 142 7.34 27.98 -38.94
N SER A 143 7.49 28.02 -37.62
CA SER A 143 7.36 26.89 -36.70
C SER A 143 8.56 25.94 -36.53
N ASN A 144 8.74 25.55 -35.28
CA ASN A 144 9.42 24.32 -34.87
C ASN A 144 10.95 24.33 -34.88
N ARG A 145 11.55 25.29 -34.15
CA ARG A 145 12.90 25.12 -33.60
C ARG A 145 12.92 25.31 -32.08
N SER A 146 13.18 24.20 -31.40
CA SER A 146 14.05 24.12 -30.22
C SER A 146 13.75 25.06 -29.03
N ARG A 147 12.60 24.88 -28.37
CA ARG A 147 12.48 25.35 -26.97
C ARG A 147 13.15 24.35 -26.02
N LYS A 148 14.47 24.49 -25.91
CA LYS A 148 15.16 24.39 -24.62
C LYS A 148 14.24 25.05 -23.60
N ARG A 149 13.72 24.28 -22.64
CA ARG A 149 12.81 24.77 -21.60
C ARG A 149 13.53 25.89 -20.85
N ARG A 150 13.30 27.12 -21.29
CA ARG A 150 13.55 28.31 -20.50
C ARG A 150 12.82 28.06 -19.19
N VAL A 151 13.57 27.97 -18.10
CA VAL A 151 13.04 28.04 -16.75
C VAL A 151 12.33 29.39 -16.70
N SER A 152 11.02 29.43 -16.98
CA SER A 152 10.25 30.60 -16.65
C SER A 152 10.14 30.56 -15.14
N VAL A 153 10.91 31.44 -14.52
CA VAL A 153 10.75 31.81 -13.13
C VAL A 153 9.42 32.56 -13.07
N LEU A 154 8.31 31.83 -13.19
CA LEU A 154 7.02 32.33 -12.73
C LEU A 154 7.20 32.48 -11.22
N ARG A 155 7.56 33.72 -10.85
CA ARG A 155 7.50 34.26 -9.51
C ARG A 155 6.08 34.00 -9.00
N LEU A 156 5.90 32.81 -8.40
CA LEU A 156 4.74 32.50 -7.58
C LEU A 156 4.81 33.49 -6.43
N ASN A 157 3.98 34.51 -6.53
CA ASN A 157 3.65 35.45 -5.48
C ASN A 157 3.76 34.77 -4.11
N LYS A 158 4.87 35.01 -3.40
CA LYS A 158 5.08 34.70 -1.99
C LYS A 158 4.18 35.64 -1.15
N LYS A 159 2.88 35.65 -1.40
CA LYS A 159 1.93 35.99 -0.35
C LYS A 159 1.87 34.75 0.52
N SER A 160 2.70 34.73 1.57
CA SER A 160 2.67 33.81 2.71
C SER A 160 1.58 32.74 2.60
N ILE A 161 1.85 31.62 1.91
CA ILE A 161 1.08 30.40 2.19
C ILE A 161 1.41 30.15 3.66
N PRO A 162 0.43 30.21 4.59
CA PRO A 162 0.71 30.13 6.02
C PRO A 162 1.65 28.96 6.26
N ASP A 163 2.74 29.11 7.01
CA ASP A 163 3.77 28.07 7.16
C ASP A 163 3.17 26.70 7.50
N VAL A 164 2.03 26.70 8.19
CA VAL A 164 1.15 25.56 8.46
C VAL A 164 0.74 24.81 7.18
N ASN A 165 0.24 25.48 6.13
CA ASN A 165 -0.18 24.84 4.87
C ASN A 165 0.99 24.17 4.15
N ARG A 166 2.20 24.75 4.22
CA ARG A 166 3.41 24.11 3.67
C ARG A 166 3.74 22.84 4.46
N LYS A 167 3.69 22.90 5.78
CA LYS A 167 3.91 21.75 6.66
C LYS A 167 2.86 20.65 6.45
N VAL A 168 1.58 20.99 6.32
CA VAL A 168 0.49 20.04 6.00
C VAL A 168 0.74 19.36 4.66
N ARG A 169 1.17 20.10 3.63
CA ARG A 169 1.50 19.52 2.32
C ARG A 169 2.66 18.53 2.40
N VAL A 170 3.67 18.82 3.22
CA VAL A 170 4.78 17.89 3.47
C VAL A 170 4.25 16.64 4.19
N LEU A 171 3.46 16.81 5.25
CA LEU A 171 2.89 15.71 6.02
C LEU A 171 2.01 14.78 5.16
N GLY A 172 1.14 15.35 4.32
CA GLY A 172 0.31 14.59 3.38
C GLY A 172 1.11 13.79 2.35
N ARG A 173 2.37 14.17 2.05
CA ARG A 173 3.26 13.40 1.17
C ARG A 173 4.02 12.29 1.90
N LEU A 174 4.24 12.43 3.20
CA LEU A 174 4.92 11.44 4.04
C LEU A 174 3.99 10.29 4.42
N VAL A 175 2.73 10.60 4.75
CA VAL A 175 1.73 9.58 5.07
C VAL A 175 1.15 9.01 3.77
N PRO A 176 1.23 7.69 3.54
CA PRO A 176 0.69 7.08 2.34
C PRO A 176 -0.79 7.45 2.14
N GLY A 177 -1.18 7.87 0.94
CA GLY A 177 -2.59 8.16 0.60
C GLY A 177 -3.14 9.52 1.07
N CYS A 178 -2.38 10.32 1.84
CA CYS A 178 -2.89 11.55 2.45
C CYS A 178 -2.65 12.85 1.65
N GLY A 179 -2.02 12.78 0.46
CA GLY A 179 -1.51 13.97 -0.23
C GLY A 179 -2.55 14.99 -0.74
N LYS A 180 -3.85 14.65 -0.71
CA LYS A 180 -4.95 15.50 -1.19
C LYS A 180 -6.11 15.60 -0.18
N GLN A 181 -5.88 15.23 1.07
CA GLN A 181 -6.91 15.22 2.11
C GLN A 181 -6.99 16.56 2.85
N SER A 182 -8.06 16.76 3.62
CA SER A 182 -8.20 17.92 4.49
C SER A 182 -7.23 17.83 5.69
N VAL A 183 -6.87 18.98 6.26
CA VAL A 183 -5.95 19.07 7.41
C VAL A 183 -6.31 18.10 8.56
N PRO A 184 -7.55 18.02 9.08
CA PRO A 184 -7.87 17.13 10.20
C PRO A 184 -7.64 15.66 9.86
N VAL A 185 -8.04 15.23 8.66
CA VAL A 185 -7.84 13.85 8.19
C VAL A 185 -6.36 13.50 8.08
N ILE A 186 -5.53 14.44 7.60
CA ILE A 186 -4.07 14.23 7.51
C ILE A 186 -3.48 14.03 8.91
N LEU A 187 -3.91 14.81 9.90
CA LEU A 187 -3.38 14.72 11.27
C LEU A 187 -3.80 13.42 11.97
N GLU A 188 -5.06 13.02 11.82
CA GLU A 188 -5.57 11.73 12.33
C GLU A 188 -4.78 10.57 11.71
N GLU A 189 -4.71 10.49 10.39
CA GLU A 189 -4.00 9.41 9.69
C GLU A 189 -2.49 9.43 9.97
N ALA A 190 -1.88 10.61 10.12
CA ALA A 190 -0.48 10.74 10.53
C ALA A 190 -0.25 10.17 11.93
N THR A 191 -1.15 10.43 12.86
CA THR A 191 -1.04 9.96 14.24
C THR A 191 -1.15 8.44 14.32
N ASP A 192 -2.10 7.82 13.59
CA ASP A 192 -2.19 6.36 13.47
C ASP A 192 -0.95 5.76 12.78
N TYR A 193 -0.45 6.40 11.72
CA TYR A 193 0.71 5.88 10.98
C TYR A 193 2.00 5.94 11.80
N ILE A 194 2.22 6.98 12.62
CA ILE A 194 3.37 7.05 13.55
C ILE A 194 3.34 5.86 14.51
N GLN A 195 2.19 5.59 15.14
CA GLN A 195 2.05 4.48 16.09
C GLN A 195 2.24 3.12 15.40
N ALA A 196 1.76 2.96 14.17
CA ALA A 196 2.00 1.77 13.38
C ALA A 196 3.49 1.57 13.08
N LEU A 197 4.21 2.64 12.71
CA LEU A 197 5.65 2.60 12.46
C LEU A 197 6.45 2.28 13.74
N GLU A 198 6.06 2.84 14.89
CA GLU A 198 6.67 2.48 16.18
C GLU A 198 6.53 0.98 16.47
N MET A 199 5.34 0.41 16.24
CA MET A 199 5.10 -1.03 16.39
C MET A 199 5.98 -1.86 15.45
N GLN A 200 6.14 -1.42 14.19
CA GLN A 200 7.04 -2.05 13.22
C GLN A 200 8.50 -2.05 13.67
N VAL A 201 9.00 -0.90 14.12
CA VAL A 201 10.38 -0.79 14.63
C VAL A 201 10.58 -1.69 15.85
N ARG A 202 9.62 -1.70 16.80
CA ARG A 202 9.68 -2.58 17.98
C ARG A 202 9.74 -4.06 17.59
N ALA A 203 8.82 -4.54 16.76
CA ALA A 203 8.81 -5.96 16.38
C ALA A 203 10.04 -6.36 15.56
N MET A 204 10.51 -5.50 14.65
CA MET A 204 11.73 -5.77 13.88
C MET A 204 12.97 -5.83 14.78
N ASN A 205 13.07 -4.95 15.79
CA ASN A 205 14.15 -5.01 16.77
C ASN A 205 14.12 -6.29 17.61
N SER A 206 12.93 -6.74 18.06
CA SER A 206 12.80 -8.02 18.76
C SER A 206 13.25 -9.20 17.91
N LEU A 207 12.94 -9.20 16.60
CA LEU A 207 13.45 -10.24 15.69
C LEU A 207 14.98 -10.21 15.54
N VAL A 208 15.58 -9.02 15.46
CA VAL A 208 17.04 -8.87 15.43
C VAL A 208 17.66 -9.40 16.72
N GLN A 209 17.11 -9.02 17.88
CA GLN A 209 17.59 -9.50 19.19
C GLN A 209 17.53 -11.03 19.30
N LEU A 210 16.41 -11.63 18.90
CA LEU A 210 16.28 -13.09 18.87
C LEU A 210 17.35 -13.71 17.94
N LEU A 211 17.49 -13.22 16.71
CA LEU A 211 18.49 -13.74 15.77
C LEU A 211 19.94 -13.56 16.27
N SER A 212 20.23 -12.46 16.97
CA SER A 212 21.53 -12.22 17.60
C SER A 212 21.78 -13.15 18.78
N SER A 213 20.77 -13.45 19.61
CA SER A 213 20.93 -14.39 20.73
C SER A 213 21.16 -15.83 20.25
N TYR A 214 20.51 -16.26 19.16
CA TYR A 214 20.76 -17.58 18.57
C TYR A 214 22.15 -17.70 17.92
N GLY A 215 22.71 -16.60 17.41
CA GLY A 215 24.06 -16.60 16.82
C GLY A 215 25.20 -16.45 17.84
N SER A 216 24.89 -16.11 19.09
CA SER A 216 25.85 -15.90 20.17
C SER A 216 25.87 -17.02 21.22
N ALA A 217 24.97 -18.00 21.12
CA ALA A 217 24.97 -19.13 22.05
C ALA A 217 26.15 -20.08 21.71
N PRO A 218 27.13 -20.27 22.60
CA PRO A 218 28.15 -21.29 22.40
C PRO A 218 27.48 -22.68 22.41
N PRO A 219 27.97 -23.65 21.62
CA PRO A 219 27.44 -25.01 21.67
C PRO A 219 27.54 -25.55 23.10
N PRO A 220 26.53 -26.28 23.61
CA PRO A 220 26.69 -27.01 24.85
C PRO A 220 27.81 -28.04 24.68
N ILE A 221 28.72 -28.08 25.66
CA ILE A 221 29.77 -29.10 25.82
C ILE A 221 29.11 -30.47 25.96
#